data_AF-A0A1I3GA39-F1
#
_entry.id   AF-A0A1I3GA39-F1
#
_cell.length_a   1.000
_cell.length_b   1.000
_cell.length_c   1.000
_cell.angle_alpha   90.00
_cell.angle_beta   90.00
_cell.angle_gamma   90.00
#
_symmetry.space_group_name_H-M   'P 1'
#
loop_
_entity.id
_entity.type
_entity.pdbx_description
1 polymer ?
#
loop_
_entity_poly.entity_id
_entity_poly.type
_entity_poly.pdbx_seq_one_letter_code
_entity_poly.pdbx_strand_id
1 'polypeptide(L)'
;TIDKPHMIVNGVAEEIDPGRGTVPIITSGRTMVPIRAIVEAMGGTVGWDGGESKITLNARGNQVEMWLNRNEIRANGSMGRMDVAPVSIGGRTFVPLRFSTDNLDARAEWINSTREVVIIF
;
A
#
# COMPACT_ATOMS: atom_id res chain seq x y z
N THR A 1 4.50 -13.29 7.83
CA THR A 1 5.58 -12.65 8.63
C THR A 1 5.96 -11.33 8.00
N ILE A 2 6.48 -10.39 8.79
CA ILE A 2 7.24 -9.22 8.28
C ILE A 2 8.40 -9.67 7.37
N ASP A 3 8.73 -10.97 7.38
CA ASP A 3 9.73 -11.62 6.54
C ASP A 3 9.15 -12.64 5.55
N LYS A 4 7.83 -12.68 5.33
CA LYS A 4 7.22 -13.51 4.28
C LYS A 4 6.79 -12.61 3.13
N PRO A 5 7.13 -12.95 1.89
CA PRO A 5 6.73 -12.17 0.74
C PRO A 5 5.29 -12.50 0.31
N HIS A 6 4.40 -12.84 1.25
CA HIS A 6 3.03 -13.30 0.95
C HIS A 6 1.97 -12.49 1.70
N MET A 7 0.84 -12.29 1.04
CA MET A 7 -0.39 -11.70 1.55
C MET A 7 -1.56 -12.64 1.27
N ILE A 8 -2.68 -12.46 1.98
CA ILE A 8 -3.94 -13.15 1.71
C ILE A 8 -4.87 -12.16 1.02
N VAL A 9 -5.30 -12.44 -0.20
CA VAL A 9 -6.24 -11.64 -0.99
C VAL A 9 -7.53 -12.42 -1.12
N ASN A 10 -8.62 -11.93 -0.54
CA ASN A 10 -9.93 -12.59 -0.59
C ASN A 10 -9.88 -14.10 -0.24
N GLY A 11 -9.02 -14.47 0.72
CA GLY A 11 -8.83 -15.85 1.17
C GLY A 11 -7.78 -16.67 0.42
N VAL A 12 -7.18 -16.12 -0.64
CA VAL A 12 -6.13 -16.76 -1.44
C VAL A 12 -4.76 -16.21 -1.05
N ALA A 13 -3.78 -17.09 -0.82
CA ALA A 13 -2.40 -16.67 -0.56
C ALA A 13 -1.70 -16.28 -1.88
N GLU A 14 -1.14 -15.09 -1.92
CA GLU A 14 -0.43 -14.53 -3.08
C GLU A 14 0.90 -13.91 -2.66
N GLU A 15 1.88 -13.88 -3.56
CA GLU A 15 3.09 -13.11 -3.34
C GLU A 15 2.78 -11.60 -3.35
N ILE A 16 3.33 -10.86 -2.38
CA ILE A 16 3.18 -9.41 -2.29
C ILE A 16 3.80 -8.74 -3.51
N ASP A 17 5.01 -9.11 -3.90
CA ASP A 17 5.68 -8.57 -5.09
C ASP A 17 6.24 -9.76 -5.87
N PRO A 18 5.45 -10.31 -6.82
CA PRO A 18 5.76 -11.57 -7.47
C PRO A 18 7.18 -11.62 -8.02
N GLY A 19 7.95 -12.61 -7.56
CA GLY A 19 9.33 -12.85 -8.00
C GLY A 19 10.37 -11.87 -7.45
N ARG A 20 10.00 -10.96 -6.53
CA ARG A 20 10.93 -9.98 -5.93
C ARG A 20 11.27 -10.27 -4.48
N GLY A 21 10.46 -11.07 -3.79
CA GLY A 21 10.66 -11.36 -2.37
C GLY A 21 10.47 -10.13 -1.48
N THR A 22 9.75 -9.11 -1.95
CA THR A 22 9.46 -7.91 -1.14
C THR A 22 8.57 -8.27 0.04
N VAL A 23 8.94 -7.79 1.22
CA VAL A 23 8.24 -8.07 2.47
C VAL A 23 7.73 -6.78 3.11
N PRO A 24 6.66 -6.83 3.92
CA PRO A 24 6.24 -5.69 4.74
C PRO A 24 7.36 -5.29 5.69
N ILE A 25 7.45 -4.01 6.06
CA ILE A 25 8.44 -3.53 7.03
C ILE A 25 7.75 -2.78 8.17
N ILE A 26 8.43 -2.61 9.30
CA ILE A 26 7.98 -1.68 10.34
C ILE A 26 8.78 -0.39 10.24
N THR A 27 8.09 0.73 10.19
CA THR A 27 8.69 2.07 10.30
C THR A 27 7.88 2.89 11.29
N SER A 28 8.54 3.46 12.30
CA SER A 28 7.89 4.28 13.34
C SER A 28 6.67 3.62 13.99
N GLY A 29 6.73 2.30 14.21
CA GLY A 29 5.61 1.53 14.80
C GLY A 29 4.41 1.33 13.87
N ARG A 30 4.56 1.56 12.56
CA ARG A 30 3.56 1.27 11.53
C ARG A 30 4.07 0.16 10.61
N THR A 31 3.18 -0.79 10.29
CA THR A 31 3.43 -1.76 9.21
C THR A 31 3.29 -1.04 7.87
N MET A 32 4.35 -1.09 7.08
CA MET A 32 4.44 -0.52 5.75
C MET A 32 4.41 -1.63 4.71
N VAL A 33 3.65 -1.43 3.63
CA VAL A 33 3.49 -2.42 2.55
C VAL A 33 3.75 -1.77 1.19
N PRO A 34 4.24 -2.52 0.20
CA PRO A 34 4.41 -2.00 -1.16
C PRO A 34 3.03 -1.74 -1.78
N ILE A 35 2.70 -0.47 -2.03
CA ILE A 35 1.32 -0.08 -2.36
C ILE A 35 0.83 -0.64 -3.70
N ARG A 36 1.74 -0.85 -4.65
CA ARG A 36 1.39 -1.41 -5.97
C ARG A 36 0.78 -2.79 -5.87
N ALA A 37 1.38 -3.66 -5.04
CA ALA A 37 0.87 -5.01 -4.78
C ALA A 37 -0.60 -5.00 -4.37
N ILE A 38 -0.90 -4.15 -3.40
CA ILE A 38 -2.23 -4.00 -2.82
C ILE A 38 -3.21 -3.50 -3.88
N VAL A 39 -2.84 -2.48 -4.63
CA VAL A 39 -3.69 -1.86 -5.66
C VAL A 39 -3.95 -2.81 -6.84
N GLU A 40 -2.94 -3.53 -7.32
CA GLU A 40 -3.07 -4.47 -8.43
C GLU A 40 -3.89 -5.70 -8.03
N ALA A 41 -3.73 -6.22 -6.80
CA ALA A 41 -4.57 -7.30 -6.27
C ALA A 41 -6.06 -6.93 -6.28
N MET A 42 -6.38 -5.64 -6.13
CA MET A 42 -7.74 -5.10 -6.21
C MET A 42 -8.23 -4.80 -7.64
N GLY A 43 -7.42 -5.12 -8.67
CA GLY A 43 -7.71 -4.77 -10.07
C GLY A 43 -7.52 -3.28 -10.37
N GLY A 44 -6.82 -2.55 -9.52
CA GLY A 44 -6.52 -1.14 -9.68
C GLY A 44 -5.27 -0.86 -10.52
N THR A 45 -4.91 0.41 -10.65
CA THR A 45 -3.75 0.90 -11.40
C THR A 45 -2.91 1.87 -10.58
N VAL A 46 -1.61 1.92 -10.88
CA VAL A 46 -0.65 2.81 -10.24
C VAL A 46 0.12 3.61 -11.28
N GLY A 47 -0.03 4.93 -11.24
CA GLY A 47 0.76 5.91 -12.00
C GLY A 47 1.91 6.48 -11.17
N TRP A 48 2.98 6.84 -11.88
CA TRP A 48 4.15 7.52 -11.31
C TRP A 48 4.49 8.75 -12.15
N ASP A 49 4.63 9.90 -11.50
CA ASP A 49 5.19 11.12 -12.06
C ASP A 49 6.50 11.44 -11.34
N GLY A 50 7.62 11.26 -12.06
CA GLY A 50 8.95 11.50 -11.52
C GLY A 50 9.30 12.99 -11.32
N GLY A 51 8.64 13.90 -12.06
CA GLY A 51 8.87 15.35 -11.91
C GLY A 51 8.31 15.87 -10.59
N GLU A 52 7.14 15.37 -10.19
CA GLU A 52 6.51 15.73 -8.92
C GLU A 52 6.84 14.77 -7.77
N SER A 53 7.47 13.63 -8.07
CA SER A 53 7.55 12.49 -7.14
C SER A 53 6.18 12.02 -6.65
N LYS A 54 5.18 12.05 -7.55
CA LYS A 54 3.78 11.78 -7.26
C LYS A 54 3.40 10.36 -7.67
N ILE A 55 2.72 9.66 -6.78
CA ILE A 55 2.07 8.38 -7.03
C ILE A 55 0.58 8.64 -7.16
N THR A 56 -0.04 8.08 -8.19
CA THR A 56 -1.50 8.12 -8.40
C THR A 56 -2.04 6.71 -8.40
N LEU A 57 -2.97 6.42 -7.50
CA LEU A 57 -3.64 5.13 -7.37
C LEU A 57 -5.07 5.27 -7.87
N ASN A 58 -5.54 4.32 -8.67
CA ASN A 58 -6.95 4.20 -9.00
C ASN A 58 -7.41 2.78 -8.69
N ALA A 59 -8.40 2.61 -7.83
CA ALA A 59 -9.00 1.32 -7.54
C ALA A 59 -10.46 1.51 -7.12
N ARG A 60 -11.35 0.64 -7.59
CA ARG A 60 -12.77 0.59 -7.15
C ARG A 60 -13.50 1.93 -7.21
N GLY A 61 -13.20 2.75 -8.21
CA GLY A 61 -13.80 4.08 -8.39
C GLY A 61 -13.21 5.20 -7.54
N ASN A 62 -12.21 4.91 -6.70
CA ASN A 62 -11.46 5.90 -5.94
C ASN A 62 -10.14 6.25 -6.61
N GLN A 63 -9.77 7.53 -6.52
CA GLN A 63 -8.47 8.03 -6.92
C GLN A 63 -7.74 8.59 -5.71
N VAL A 64 -6.47 8.21 -5.54
CA VAL A 64 -5.62 8.74 -4.47
C VAL A 64 -4.28 9.19 -5.01
N GLU A 65 -3.91 10.43 -4.75
CA GLU A 65 -2.60 10.99 -5.03
C GLU A 65 -1.80 11.12 -3.74
N MET A 66 -0.51 10.81 -3.81
CA MET A 66 0.44 11.00 -2.72
C MET A 66 1.81 11.34 -3.30
N TRP A 67 2.69 11.86 -2.46
CA TRP A 67 4.04 12.25 -2.86
C TRP A 67 5.07 11.57 -1.99
N LEU A 68 6.18 11.11 -2.56
CA LEU A 68 7.27 10.52 -1.79
C LEU A 68 7.77 11.50 -0.72
N ASN A 69 8.04 10.97 0.47
CA ASN A 69 8.56 11.70 1.63
C ASN A 69 7.68 12.87 2.11
N ARG A 70 6.40 12.88 1.73
CA ARG A 70 5.41 13.86 2.15
C ARG A 70 4.24 13.16 2.84
N ASN A 71 3.70 13.77 3.89
CA ASN A 71 2.55 13.21 4.59
C ASN A 71 1.23 13.62 3.93
N GLU A 72 1.24 14.62 3.05
CA GLU A 72 0.06 15.08 2.33
C GLU A 72 -0.41 14.03 1.32
N ILE A 73 -1.73 13.84 1.27
CA ILE A 73 -2.41 13.02 0.27
C ILE A 73 -3.59 13.79 -0.30
N ARG A 74 -4.06 13.35 -1.46
CA ARG A 74 -5.33 13.80 -2.04
C ARG A 74 -6.17 12.58 -2.39
N ALA A 75 -7.28 12.37 -1.69
CA ALA A 75 -8.23 11.30 -1.98
C ALA A 75 -9.49 11.90 -2.61
N ASN A 76 -9.84 11.48 -3.83
CA ASN A 76 -11.00 11.96 -4.58
C ASN A 76 -11.09 13.51 -4.61
N GLY A 77 -9.96 14.18 -4.82
CA GLY A 77 -9.86 15.65 -4.84
C GLY A 77 -9.74 16.32 -3.48
N SER A 78 -10.01 15.62 -2.37
CA SER A 78 -9.95 16.16 -1.00
C SER A 78 -8.57 15.96 -0.38
N MET A 79 -8.02 17.00 0.25
CA MET A 79 -6.73 16.94 0.92
C MET A 79 -6.83 16.20 2.26
N GLY A 80 -5.85 15.34 2.54
CA GLY A 80 -5.70 14.62 3.79
C GLY A 80 -4.23 14.48 4.18
N ARG A 81 -3.96 13.73 5.27
CA ARG A 81 -2.61 13.38 5.69
C ARG A 81 -2.51 11.93 6.12
N MET A 82 -1.35 11.33 5.90
CA MET A 82 -0.95 10.04 6.46
C MET A 82 -0.11 10.24 7.73
N ASP A 83 -0.16 9.25 8.63
CA ASP A 83 0.67 9.18 9.84
C ASP A 83 2.17 9.09 9.51
N VAL A 84 2.51 8.38 8.43
CA VAL A 84 3.89 8.18 7.96
C VAL A 84 3.92 8.36 6.45
N ALA A 85 4.88 9.14 5.97
CA ALA A 85 5.07 9.43 4.55
C ALA A 85 5.34 8.16 3.73
N PRO A 86 5.00 8.15 2.43
CA PRO A 86 5.43 7.11 1.52
C PRO A 86 6.95 7.16 1.39
N VAL A 87 7.59 6.00 1.44
CA VAL A 87 9.05 5.89 1.30
C VAL A 87 9.39 4.96 0.15
N SER A 88 10.45 5.27 -0.59
CA SER A 88 10.97 4.40 -1.64
C SER A 88 12.08 3.51 -1.08
N ILE A 89 11.89 2.20 -1.13
CA ILE A 89 12.87 1.21 -0.66
C ILE A 89 13.02 0.15 -1.74
N GLY A 90 14.24 -0.05 -2.24
CA GLY A 90 14.50 -1.02 -3.32
C GLY A 90 13.72 -0.75 -4.60
N GLY A 91 13.34 0.50 -4.87
CA GLY A 91 12.52 0.88 -6.03
C GLY A 91 11.02 0.57 -5.89
N ARG A 92 10.55 0.28 -4.67
CA ARG A 92 9.13 0.13 -4.33
C ARG A 92 8.68 1.24 -3.38
N THR A 93 7.48 1.76 -3.61
CA THR A 93 6.85 2.71 -2.70
C THR A 93 6.12 1.96 -1.60
N PHE A 94 6.56 2.18 -0.37
CA PHE A 94 5.96 1.65 0.84
C PHE A 94 5.06 2.71 1.49
N VAL A 95 3.86 2.30 1.89
CA VAL A 95 2.89 3.15 2.60
C VAL A 95 2.35 2.44 3.83
N PRO A 96 1.82 3.17 4.83
CA PRO A 96 1.18 2.55 5.99
C PRO A 96 0.00 1.66 5.56
N LEU A 97 -0.08 0.45 6.09
CA LEU A 97 -1.14 -0.51 5.75
C LEU A 97 -2.56 0.10 5.92
N ARG A 98 -2.76 0.87 6.99
CA ARG A 98 -4.03 1.55 7.28
C ARG A 98 -4.44 2.55 6.18
N PHE A 99 -3.49 3.19 5.50
CA PHE A 99 -3.83 4.09 4.41
C PHE A 99 -4.48 3.34 3.24
N SER A 100 -4.00 2.11 2.96
CA SER A 100 -4.50 1.27 1.88
C SER A 100 -5.96 0.86 2.06
N THR A 101 -6.50 0.94 3.29
CA THR A 101 -7.87 0.53 3.61
C THR A 101 -8.85 1.69 3.51
N ASP A 102 -8.48 2.84 4.08
CA ASP A 102 -9.43 3.92 4.30
C ASP A 102 -9.78 4.67 3.00
N ASN A 103 -8.94 4.62 1.97
CA ASN A 103 -9.08 5.46 0.76
C ASN A 103 -9.41 4.68 -0.53
N LEU A 104 -9.33 3.34 -0.52
CA LEU A 104 -9.42 2.51 -1.74
C LEU A 104 -10.61 1.54 -1.71
N ASP A 105 -11.57 1.74 -0.80
CA ASP A 105 -12.72 0.84 -0.58
C ASP A 105 -12.29 -0.61 -0.34
N ALA A 106 -11.29 -0.78 0.52
CA ALA A 106 -10.73 -2.08 0.85
C ALA A 106 -10.50 -2.20 2.36
N ARG A 107 -10.46 -3.44 2.85
CA ARG A 107 -10.01 -3.74 4.20
C ARG A 107 -8.68 -4.45 4.10
N ALA A 108 -7.72 -3.98 4.86
CA ALA A 108 -6.42 -4.58 4.99
C ALA A 108 -6.09 -4.69 6.48
N GLU A 109 -5.80 -5.89 6.92
CA GLU A 109 -5.58 -6.21 8.31
C GLU A 109 -4.19 -6.82 8.48
N TRP A 110 -3.52 -6.41 9.55
CA TRP A 110 -2.32 -7.08 10.01
C TRP A 110 -2.68 -8.10 11.08
N ILE A 111 -2.59 -9.39 10.74
CA ILE A 111 -2.83 -10.47 11.69
C ILE A 111 -1.54 -10.74 12.46
N ASN A 112 -1.46 -10.30 13.72
CA ASN A 112 -0.21 -10.38 14.49
C ASN A 112 0.23 -11.82 14.79
N SER A 113 -0.71 -12.75 14.98
CA SER A 113 -0.41 -14.16 15.31
C SER A 113 0.28 -14.90 14.16
N THR A 114 -0.16 -14.68 12.92
CA THR A 114 0.43 -15.27 11.70
C THR A 114 1.41 -14.31 11.01
N ARG A 115 1.43 -13.05 11.47
CA ARG A 115 2.15 -11.91 10.91
C ARG A 115 1.82 -11.72 9.42
N GLU A 116 0.55 -11.82 9.05
CA GLU A 116 0.09 -11.77 7.65
C GLU A 116 -0.62 -10.46 7.35
N VAL A 117 -0.44 -9.98 6.12
CA VAL A 117 -1.31 -8.95 5.55
C VAL A 117 -2.49 -9.67 4.91
N VAL A 118 -3.69 -9.38 5.38
CA VAL A 118 -4.94 -9.86 4.80
C VAL A 118 -5.61 -8.70 4.12
N ILE A 119 -6.07 -8.86 2.89
CA ILE A 119 -6.74 -7.85 2.08
C ILE A 119 -8.08 -8.43 1.63
N ILE A 120 -9.16 -7.69 1.89
CA ILE A 120 -10.55 -8.07 1.60
C ILE A 120 -11.23 -6.87 0.94
N PHE A 121 -11.90 -7.10 -0.18
CA PHE A 121 -12.61 -6.06 -0.94
C PHE A 121 -13.71 -6.66 -1.80
#